data_AF-A0A7V9Q8N6-F1
#
_entry.id   AF-A0A7V9Q8N6-F1
#
_cell.length_a   1.000
_cell.length_b   1.000
_cell.length_c   1.000
_cell.angle_alpha   90.00
_cell.angle_beta   90.00
_cell.angle_gamma   90.00
#
_symmetry.space_group_name_H-M   'P 1'
#
loop_
_entity.id
_entity.type
_entity.pdbx_description
1 polymer ?
#
loop_
_entity_poly.entity_id
_entity_poly.type
_entity_poly.pdbx_seq_one_letter_code
_entity_poly.pdbx_strand_id
1 'polypeptide(L)'
;MNADHQNHATQVSPIDQMLQMMSGFWISRGIYIAAKLGLADHLRDGAKTAAELAAATDAHADSLHRVMRMLATVGVFQQINGDRFALTPLAETLLTDAPNSLRWFAIVEMGDEHYDAWGNLLHSVRTGEIALDSLFGMNIWQYYEQHPENARNFNNSMVNTTQFVNKAVIEAYDFSDCQKLVDVGGGLGSMTAAIMVANPHLAGVVFDAPSV
;
A
#
# COMPACT_ATOMS: atom_id res chain seq x y z
N MET A 1 -44.87 -35.13 -2.36
CA MET A 1 -44.93 -33.66 -2.21
C MET A 1 -43.50 -33.19 -2.09
N ASN A 2 -42.98 -32.67 -3.20
CA ASN A 2 -41.68 -31.99 -3.33
C ASN A 2 -41.76 -30.67 -2.54
N ALA A 3 -40.69 -29.98 -2.13
CA ALA A 3 -39.30 -30.01 -2.51
C ALA A 3 -38.48 -29.41 -1.35
N ASP A 4 -37.34 -30.01 -1.04
CA ASP A 4 -36.24 -29.32 -0.36
C ASP A 4 -35.59 -28.36 -1.36
N HIS A 5 -35.90 -27.07 -1.24
CA HIS A 5 -35.15 -26.01 -1.90
C HIS A 5 -33.83 -25.80 -1.16
N GLN A 6 -32.82 -26.63 -1.46
CA GLN A 6 -31.45 -26.32 -1.10
C GLN A 6 -30.84 -25.36 -2.12
N ASN A 7 -30.46 -24.21 -1.58
CA ASN A 7 -29.82 -23.08 -2.25
C ASN A 7 -28.44 -23.50 -2.79
N HIS A 8 -28.36 -23.88 -4.07
CA HIS A 8 -27.08 -24.07 -4.76
C HIS A 8 -26.50 -22.70 -5.16
N ALA A 9 -25.80 -22.05 -4.23
CA ALA A 9 -24.78 -21.09 -4.63
C ALA A 9 -23.73 -21.88 -5.42
N THR A 10 -23.60 -21.62 -6.72
CA THR A 10 -22.66 -22.31 -7.60
C THR A 10 -21.25 -22.10 -7.05
N GLN A 11 -20.66 -23.13 -6.45
CA GLN A 11 -19.31 -23.07 -5.90
C GLN A 11 -18.34 -22.86 -7.07
N VAL A 12 -17.56 -21.78 -7.00
CA VAL A 12 -16.55 -21.44 -8.03
C VAL A 12 -15.60 -22.62 -8.22
N SER A 13 -15.30 -23.00 -9.46
CA SER A 13 -14.47 -24.18 -9.72
C SER A 13 -13.03 -23.98 -9.20
N PRO A 14 -12.31 -25.05 -8.83
CA PRO A 14 -10.91 -24.92 -8.40
C PRO A 14 -10.00 -24.24 -9.46
N ILE A 15 -10.29 -24.44 -10.76
CA ILE A 15 -9.54 -23.78 -11.84
C ILE A 15 -9.79 -22.27 -11.81
N ASP A 16 -11.04 -21.84 -11.67
CA ASP A 16 -11.38 -20.42 -11.61
C ASP A 16 -10.80 -19.75 -10.36
N GLN A 17 -10.84 -20.43 -9.21
CA GLN A 17 -10.20 -19.93 -7.98
C GLN A 17 -8.69 -19.76 -8.15
N MET A 18 -8.01 -20.76 -8.74
CA MET A 18 -6.56 -20.69 -8.97
C MET A 18 -6.21 -19.58 -9.97
N LEU A 19 -6.97 -19.45 -11.05
CA LEU A 19 -6.79 -18.36 -12.01
C LEU A 19 -6.99 -16.99 -11.36
N GLN A 20 -7.99 -16.84 -10.47
CA GLN A 20 -8.22 -15.61 -9.73
C GLN A 20 -7.02 -15.26 -8.82
N MET A 21 -6.48 -16.24 -8.10
CA MET A 21 -5.31 -16.04 -7.23
C MET A 21 -4.06 -15.68 -8.06
N MET A 22 -3.77 -16.43 -9.12
CA MET A 22 -2.62 -16.18 -10.00
C MET A 22 -2.70 -14.84 -10.73
N SER A 23 -3.91 -14.38 -11.08
CA SER A 23 -4.12 -13.09 -11.75
C SER A 23 -4.25 -11.90 -10.79
N GLY A 24 -4.24 -12.13 -9.47
CA GLY A 24 -4.39 -11.07 -8.46
C GLY A 24 -3.35 -9.95 -8.59
N PHE A 25 -2.13 -10.26 -9.05
CA PHE A 25 -1.10 -9.25 -9.28
C PHE A 25 -1.48 -8.20 -10.33
N TRP A 26 -2.39 -8.52 -11.28
CA TRP A 26 -2.89 -7.53 -12.24
C TRP A 26 -3.62 -6.39 -11.54
N ILE A 27 -4.43 -6.72 -10.53
CA ILE A 27 -5.13 -5.74 -9.71
C ILE A 27 -4.13 -4.96 -8.85
N SER A 28 -3.18 -5.65 -8.20
CA SER A 28 -2.13 -5.02 -7.40
C SER A 28 -1.30 -4.01 -8.21
N ARG A 29 -0.93 -4.36 -9.45
CA ARG A 29 -0.22 -3.46 -10.38
C ARG A 29 -1.10 -2.31 -10.87
N GLY A 30 -2.41 -2.53 -11.04
CA GLY A 30 -3.34 -1.43 -11.29
C GLY A 30 -3.38 -0.43 -10.14
N ILE A 31 -3.45 -0.92 -8.89
CA ILE A 31 -3.44 -0.08 -7.68
C ILE A 31 -2.12 0.69 -7.57
N TYR A 32 -0.99 0.05 -7.85
CA TYR A 32 0.31 0.72 -7.94
C TYR A 32 0.29 1.90 -8.92
N ILE A 33 -0.21 1.70 -10.14
CA ILE A 33 -0.29 2.77 -11.15
C ILE A 33 -1.17 3.91 -10.62
N ALA A 34 -2.33 3.59 -10.04
CA ALA A 34 -3.21 4.59 -9.47
C ALA A 34 -2.57 5.38 -8.33
N ALA A 35 -1.82 4.72 -7.45
CA ALA A 35 -1.09 5.33 -6.36
C ALA A 35 0.08 6.17 -6.85
N LYS A 36 0.93 5.66 -7.75
CA LYS A 36 2.10 6.37 -8.28
C LYS A 36 1.70 7.63 -9.06
N LEU A 37 0.65 7.55 -9.88
CA LEU A 37 0.11 8.70 -10.63
C LEU A 37 -0.80 9.62 -9.79
N GLY A 38 -1.09 9.25 -8.54
CA GLY A 38 -1.97 10.03 -7.66
C GLY A 38 -3.37 10.25 -8.17
N LEU A 39 -3.95 9.23 -8.83
CA LEU A 39 -5.28 9.33 -9.43
C LEU A 39 -6.37 9.61 -8.39
N ALA A 40 -6.24 9.08 -7.18
CA ALA A 40 -7.18 9.36 -6.10
C ALA A 40 -7.19 10.86 -5.74
N ASP A 41 -6.02 11.49 -5.65
CA ASP A 41 -5.92 12.92 -5.34
C ASP A 41 -6.53 13.78 -6.45
N HIS A 42 -6.31 13.42 -7.71
CA HIS A 42 -6.93 14.11 -8.84
C HIS A 42 -8.47 13.95 -8.91
N LEU A 43 -9.05 12.98 -8.21
CA LEU A 43 -10.49 12.73 -8.18
C LEU A 43 -11.21 13.34 -6.95
N ARG A 44 -10.48 14.02 -6.05
CA ARG A 44 -11.06 14.64 -4.84
C ARG A 44 -12.21 15.59 -5.13
N ASP A 45 -12.06 16.41 -6.16
CA ASP A 45 -13.04 17.46 -6.50
C ASP A 45 -14.15 16.96 -7.44
N GLY A 46 -14.22 15.64 -7.66
CA GLY A 46 -15.28 15.00 -8.43
C GLY A 46 -14.79 14.18 -9.61
N ALA A 47 -15.76 13.58 -10.31
CA ALA A 47 -15.51 12.56 -11.33
C ALA A 47 -14.83 13.13 -12.59
N LYS A 48 -13.74 12.50 -13.03
CA LYS A 48 -12.98 12.90 -14.23
C LYS A 48 -12.91 11.78 -15.26
N THR A 49 -12.78 12.16 -16.52
CA THR A 49 -12.50 11.23 -17.62
C THR A 49 -11.05 10.74 -17.55
N ALA A 50 -10.76 9.61 -18.20
CA ALA A 50 -9.39 9.14 -18.34
C ALA A 50 -8.49 10.14 -19.09
N ALA A 51 -9.04 10.90 -20.04
CA ALA A 51 -8.28 11.93 -20.76
C ALA A 51 -7.89 13.11 -19.85
N GLU A 52 -8.81 13.57 -18.99
CA GLU A 52 -8.53 14.62 -17.99
C GLU A 52 -7.46 14.16 -16.98
N LEU A 53 -7.56 12.92 -16.49
CA LEU A 53 -6.56 12.33 -15.60
C LEU A 53 -5.20 12.16 -16.28
N ALA A 54 -5.20 11.69 -17.53
CA ALA A 54 -3.99 11.49 -18.32
C ALA A 54 -3.24 12.80 -18.57
N ALA A 55 -3.96 13.88 -18.91
CA ALA A 55 -3.38 15.20 -19.08
C ALA A 55 -2.74 15.75 -17.78
N ALA A 56 -3.33 15.42 -16.62
CA ALA A 56 -2.81 15.85 -15.32
C ALA A 56 -1.60 15.03 -14.82
N THR A 57 -1.40 13.83 -15.37
CA THR A 57 -0.42 12.84 -14.87
C THR A 57 0.63 12.42 -15.91
N ASP A 58 0.64 13.08 -17.06
CA ASP A 58 1.51 12.76 -18.20
C ASP A 58 1.39 11.29 -18.65
N ALA A 59 0.15 10.78 -18.67
CA ALA A 59 -0.15 9.40 -19.05
C ALA A 59 -0.79 9.31 -20.44
N HIS A 60 -0.76 8.11 -21.02
CA HIS A 60 -1.50 7.82 -22.25
C HIS A 60 -2.99 7.52 -21.93
N ALA A 61 -3.91 8.34 -22.43
CA ALA A 61 -5.34 8.31 -22.07
C ALA A 61 -5.99 6.93 -22.23
N ASP A 62 -5.81 6.25 -23.37
CA ASP A 62 -6.45 4.95 -23.61
C ASP A 62 -5.90 3.84 -22.70
N SER A 63 -4.59 3.91 -22.39
CA SER A 63 -3.94 2.96 -21.49
C SER A 63 -4.45 3.17 -20.06
N LEU A 64 -4.52 4.43 -19.62
CA LEU A 64 -5.05 4.80 -18.32
C LEU A 64 -6.53 4.42 -18.18
N HIS A 65 -7.33 4.63 -19.23
CA HIS A 65 -8.73 4.22 -19.27
C HIS A 65 -8.90 2.72 -19.01
N ARG A 66 -8.06 1.87 -19.62
CA ARG A 66 -8.10 0.42 -19.40
C ARG A 66 -7.80 0.04 -17.95
N VAL A 67 -6.81 0.70 -17.33
CA VAL A 67 -6.45 0.49 -15.92
C VAL A 67 -7.60 0.94 -15.02
N MET A 68 -8.13 2.15 -15.21
CA MET A 68 -9.24 2.69 -14.44
C MET A 68 -10.50 1.82 -14.56
N ARG A 69 -10.81 1.32 -15.77
CA ARG A 69 -11.93 0.41 -16.00
C ARG A 69 -11.74 -0.92 -15.26
N MET A 70 -10.56 -1.52 -15.32
CA MET A 70 -10.25 -2.75 -14.57
C MET A 70 -10.42 -2.53 -13.06
N LEU A 71 -9.85 -1.45 -12.53
CA LEU A 71 -9.97 -1.11 -11.11
C LEU A 71 -11.42 -0.80 -10.69
N ALA A 72 -12.22 -0.24 -11.60
CA ALA A 72 -13.64 -0.04 -11.36
C ALA A 72 -14.43 -1.36 -11.25
N THR A 73 -14.07 -2.39 -12.02
CA THR A 73 -14.75 -3.70 -11.91
C THR A 73 -14.53 -4.42 -10.57
N VAL A 74 -13.45 -4.07 -9.85
CA VAL A 74 -13.16 -4.60 -8.51
C VAL A 74 -13.47 -3.59 -7.40
N GLY A 75 -14.16 -2.49 -7.72
CA GLY A 75 -14.67 -1.51 -6.76
C GLY A 75 -13.65 -0.51 -6.21
N VAL A 76 -12.42 -0.50 -6.71
CA VAL A 76 -11.41 0.51 -6.30
C VAL A 76 -11.86 1.90 -6.74
N PHE A 77 -12.30 2.05 -7.99
CA PHE A 77 -12.93 3.29 -8.48
C PHE A 77 -14.38 3.02 -8.89
N GLN A 78 -15.17 4.05 -9.13
CA GLN A 78 -16.49 3.92 -9.73
C GLN A 78 -16.48 4.50 -11.14
N GLN A 79 -16.95 3.74 -12.13
CA GLN A 79 -17.20 4.26 -13.48
C GLN A 79 -18.61 4.86 -13.55
N ILE A 80 -18.71 6.12 -13.95
CA ILE A 80 -19.95 6.91 -14.05
C ILE A 80 -20.17 7.27 -15.53
N ASN A 81 -21.40 7.08 -16.02
CA ASN A 81 -21.83 7.48 -17.37
C ASN A 81 -20.93 6.95 -18.52
N GLY A 82 -20.19 5.87 -18.28
CA GLY A 82 -19.40 5.16 -19.29
C GLY A 82 -17.96 5.65 -19.47
N ASP A 83 -17.62 6.90 -19.15
CA ASP A 83 -16.30 7.48 -19.44
C ASP A 83 -15.65 8.26 -18.29
N ARG A 84 -16.39 8.53 -17.21
CA ARG A 84 -15.89 9.22 -16.01
C ARG A 84 -15.62 8.23 -14.88
N PHE A 85 -14.63 8.54 -14.06
CA PHE A 85 -14.27 7.79 -12.87
C PHE A 85 -14.38 8.66 -11.64
N ALA A 86 -14.88 8.09 -10.55
CA ALA A 86 -14.99 8.75 -9.25
C ALA A 86 -14.33 7.92 -8.15
N LEU A 87 -14.05 8.57 -7.03
CA LEU A 87 -13.61 7.90 -5.81
C LEU A 87 -14.70 6.96 -5.27
N THR A 88 -14.26 5.86 -4.69
CA THR A 88 -15.04 5.03 -3.77
C THR A 88 -14.36 5.09 -2.40
N PRO A 89 -14.99 4.60 -1.32
CA PRO A 89 -14.33 4.47 -0.03
C PRO A 89 -13.01 3.67 -0.09
N LEU A 90 -12.86 2.76 -1.06
CA LEU A 90 -11.62 2.01 -1.25
C LEU A 90 -10.53 2.86 -1.94
N ALA A 91 -10.86 3.64 -2.97
CA ALA A 91 -9.88 4.58 -3.55
C ALA A 91 -9.50 5.72 -2.60
N GLU A 92 -10.38 6.10 -1.67
CA GLU A 92 -10.07 7.11 -0.64
C GLU A 92 -8.88 6.68 0.24
N THR A 93 -8.64 5.37 0.43
CA THR A 93 -7.45 4.90 1.15
C THR A 93 -6.15 5.16 0.39
N LEU A 94 -6.20 5.58 -0.88
CA LEU A 94 -5.03 5.93 -1.70
C LEU A 94 -4.79 7.45 -1.77
N LEU A 95 -5.62 8.26 -1.12
CA LEU A 95 -5.42 9.71 -0.99
C LEU A 95 -4.14 9.98 -0.18
N THR A 96 -3.33 10.94 -0.63
CA THR A 96 -2.01 11.21 -0.04
C THR A 96 -2.06 11.59 1.44
N ASP A 97 -3.08 12.33 1.85
CA ASP A 97 -3.28 12.83 3.21
C ASP A 97 -4.36 12.07 4.02
N ALA A 98 -4.88 10.95 3.48
CA ALA A 98 -5.86 10.16 4.21
C ALA A 98 -5.23 9.63 5.51
N PRO A 99 -5.99 9.63 6.63
CA PRO A 99 -5.59 8.91 7.82
C PRO A 99 -5.31 7.44 7.46
N ASN A 100 -4.11 6.96 7.79
CA ASN A 100 -3.62 5.63 7.40
C ASN A 100 -3.61 5.37 5.87
N SER A 101 -3.21 6.37 5.08
CA SER A 101 -3.06 6.22 3.62
C SER A 101 -2.24 4.98 3.24
N LEU A 102 -2.77 4.17 2.32
CA LEU A 102 -2.12 3.01 1.73
C LEU A 102 -1.37 3.35 0.43
N ARG A 103 -1.34 4.63 0.02
CA ARG A 103 -0.67 5.06 -1.21
C ARG A 103 0.79 4.63 -1.25
N TRP A 104 1.53 4.94 -0.19
CA TRP A 104 2.97 4.67 -0.14
C TRP A 104 3.26 3.18 -0.04
N PHE A 105 2.45 2.42 0.69
CA PHE A 105 2.54 0.96 0.74
C PHE A 105 2.35 0.36 -0.66
N ALA A 106 1.35 0.80 -1.42
CA ALA A 106 1.15 0.36 -2.79
C ALA A 106 2.35 0.73 -3.69
N ILE A 107 2.93 1.92 -3.53
CA ILE A 107 4.10 2.36 -4.30
C ILE A 107 5.34 1.52 -3.98
N VAL A 108 5.55 1.15 -2.70
CA VAL A 108 6.73 0.40 -2.25
C VAL A 108 6.63 -1.07 -2.65
N GLU A 109 5.57 -1.76 -2.24
CA GLU A 109 5.41 -3.22 -2.44
C GLU A 109 5.35 -3.62 -3.92
N MET A 110 4.75 -2.75 -4.73
CA MET A 110 4.59 -2.98 -6.16
C MET A 110 5.51 -2.06 -6.97
N GLY A 111 6.44 -1.35 -6.33
CA GLY A 111 7.44 -0.49 -6.97
C GLY A 111 8.66 -1.26 -7.44
N ASP A 112 9.77 -0.55 -7.66
CA ASP A 112 10.91 -1.11 -8.38
C ASP A 112 11.66 -2.17 -7.56
N GLU A 113 11.90 -1.94 -6.27
CA GLU A 113 12.73 -2.85 -5.47
C GLU A 113 11.99 -4.10 -4.96
N HIS A 114 10.77 -3.95 -4.43
CA HIS A 114 10.04 -5.09 -3.85
C HIS A 114 9.40 -5.96 -4.92
N TYR A 115 8.78 -5.37 -5.94
CA TYR A 115 8.11 -6.15 -6.99
C TYR A 115 9.12 -7.02 -7.76
N ASP A 116 10.28 -6.47 -8.08
CA ASP A 116 11.33 -7.24 -8.77
C ASP A 116 11.91 -8.33 -7.85
N ALA A 117 12.07 -8.05 -6.55
CA ALA A 117 12.47 -9.07 -5.58
C ALA A 117 11.44 -10.21 -5.46
N TRP A 118 10.14 -9.90 -5.46
CA TRP A 118 9.06 -10.89 -5.53
C TRP A 118 9.13 -11.72 -6.82
N GLY A 119 9.47 -11.08 -7.95
CA GLY A 119 9.72 -11.76 -9.23
C GLY A 119 10.88 -12.75 -9.17
N ASN A 120 11.89 -12.50 -8.32
CA ASN A 120 13.06 -13.35 -8.12
C ASN A 120 12.92 -14.33 -6.93
N LEU A 121 11.73 -14.46 -6.31
CA LEU A 121 11.54 -15.27 -5.09
C LEU A 121 11.95 -16.75 -5.25
N LEU A 122 11.86 -17.30 -6.46
CA LEU A 122 12.30 -18.68 -6.74
C LEU A 122 13.79 -18.89 -6.43
N HIS A 123 14.64 -17.85 -6.59
CA HIS A 123 16.04 -17.88 -6.17
C HIS A 123 16.14 -18.20 -4.67
N SER A 124 15.46 -17.41 -3.83
CA SER A 124 15.46 -17.60 -2.38
C SER A 124 14.98 -18.97 -1.96
N VAL A 125 13.94 -19.51 -2.61
CA VAL A 125 13.44 -20.86 -2.29
C VAL A 125 14.47 -21.94 -2.66
N ARG A 126 15.24 -21.75 -3.72
CA ARG A 126 16.23 -22.73 -4.20
C ARG A 126 17.55 -22.67 -3.44
N THR A 127 17.98 -21.48 -3.05
CA THR A 127 19.34 -21.25 -2.53
C THR A 127 19.37 -20.89 -1.05
N GLY A 128 18.26 -20.38 -0.50
CA GLY A 128 18.22 -19.79 0.83
C GLY A 128 18.77 -18.36 0.90
N GLU A 129 19.24 -17.79 -0.23
CA GLU A 129 19.76 -16.42 -0.30
C GLU A 129 18.63 -15.39 -0.49
N ILE A 130 18.89 -14.12 -0.20
CA ILE A 130 17.89 -13.05 -0.35
C ILE A 130 17.72 -12.69 -1.83
N ALA A 131 16.49 -12.75 -2.35
CA ALA A 131 16.18 -12.51 -3.76
C ALA A 131 16.56 -11.09 -4.23
N LEU A 132 16.36 -10.10 -3.36
CA LEU A 132 16.74 -8.71 -3.61
C LEU A 132 18.26 -8.55 -3.72
N ASP A 133 19.01 -9.08 -2.76
CA ASP A 133 20.47 -9.05 -2.74
C ASP A 133 21.07 -9.72 -3.98
N SER A 134 20.50 -10.85 -4.39
CA SER A 134 20.87 -11.55 -5.62
C SER A 134 20.62 -10.71 -6.89
N LEU A 135 19.51 -9.97 -6.92
CA LEU A 135 19.11 -9.15 -8.06
C LEU A 135 19.94 -7.86 -8.19
N PHE A 136 20.14 -7.14 -7.09
CA PHE A 136 20.78 -5.83 -7.08
C PHE A 136 22.24 -5.84 -6.61
N GLY A 137 22.75 -6.99 -6.13
CA GLY A 137 24.12 -7.14 -5.63
C GLY A 137 24.38 -6.42 -4.30
N MET A 138 23.32 -5.97 -3.61
CA MET A 138 23.37 -5.20 -2.38
C MET A 138 22.10 -5.44 -1.56
N ASN A 139 22.16 -5.22 -0.25
CA ASN A 139 20.96 -5.33 0.58
C ASN A 139 20.02 -4.12 0.40
N ILE A 140 18.78 -4.26 0.87
CA ILE A 140 17.75 -3.23 0.72
C ILE A 140 18.14 -1.86 1.31
N TRP A 141 18.90 -1.83 2.41
CA TRP A 141 19.32 -0.58 3.04
C TRP A 141 20.37 0.15 2.19
N GLN A 142 21.35 -0.59 1.67
CA GLN A 142 22.33 -0.06 0.70
C GLN A 142 21.66 0.43 -0.59
N TYR A 143 20.59 -0.25 -1.01
CA TYR A 143 19.78 0.19 -2.14
C TYR A 143 19.12 1.55 -1.83
N TYR A 144 18.51 1.71 -0.67
CA TYR A 144 17.89 2.98 -0.26
C TYR A 144 18.86 4.14 -0.10
N GLU A 145 20.08 3.88 0.37
CA GLU A 145 21.15 4.90 0.40
C GLU A 145 21.45 5.46 -1.00
N GLN A 146 21.32 4.64 -2.04
CA GLN A 146 21.54 5.01 -3.44
C GLN A 146 20.28 5.53 -4.13
N HIS A 147 19.09 5.25 -3.58
CA HIS A 147 17.78 5.58 -4.15
C HIS A 147 16.93 6.35 -3.14
N PRO A 148 17.23 7.65 -2.91
CA PRO A 148 16.59 8.44 -1.85
C PRO A 148 15.09 8.70 -2.07
N GLU A 149 14.57 8.57 -3.29
CA GLU A 149 13.12 8.60 -3.52
C GLU A 149 12.46 7.34 -2.95
N ASN A 150 13.00 6.15 -3.26
CA ASN A 150 12.50 4.88 -2.75
C ASN A 150 12.60 4.83 -1.22
N ALA A 151 13.72 5.31 -0.64
CA ALA A 151 13.88 5.43 0.80
C ALA A 151 12.79 6.29 1.45
N ARG A 152 12.46 7.44 0.85
CA ARG A 152 11.38 8.31 1.33
C ARG A 152 10.01 7.64 1.23
N ASN A 153 9.73 6.96 0.12
CA ASN A 153 8.47 6.23 -0.06
C ASN A 153 8.33 5.12 0.98
N PHE A 154 9.42 4.39 1.25
CA PHE A 154 9.49 3.38 2.29
C PHE A 154 9.22 3.97 3.68
N ASN A 155 9.92 5.05 4.06
CA ASN A 155 9.71 5.69 5.36
C ASN A 155 8.28 6.21 5.53
N ASN A 156 7.69 6.80 4.49
CA ASN A 156 6.28 7.22 4.50
C ASN A 156 5.34 6.02 4.66
N SER A 157 5.60 4.93 3.94
CA SER A 157 4.84 3.69 4.09
C SER A 157 4.91 3.16 5.52
N MET A 158 6.09 3.12 6.14
CA MET A 158 6.26 2.65 7.51
C MET A 158 5.50 3.52 8.51
N VAL A 159 5.53 4.84 8.35
CA VAL A 159 4.73 5.76 9.18
C VAL A 159 3.24 5.45 9.04
N ASN A 160 2.71 5.39 7.82
CA ASN A 160 1.28 5.19 7.61
C ASN A 160 0.80 3.80 8.07
N THR A 161 1.59 2.75 7.86
CA THR A 161 1.22 1.41 8.32
C THR A 161 1.31 1.29 9.85
N THR A 162 2.28 1.94 10.48
CA THR A 162 2.43 1.93 11.96
C THR A 162 1.22 2.57 12.66
N GLN A 163 0.59 3.57 12.04
CA GLN A 163 -0.62 4.20 12.59
C GLN A 163 -1.78 3.21 12.81
N PHE A 164 -1.88 2.13 12.03
CA PHE A 164 -2.91 1.09 12.23
C PHE A 164 -2.78 0.37 13.58
N VAL A 165 -1.55 0.22 14.08
CA VAL A 165 -1.27 -0.56 15.31
C VAL A 165 -1.02 0.32 16.53
N ASN A 166 -0.74 1.61 16.34
CA ASN A 166 -0.49 2.57 17.43
C ASN A 166 -1.55 2.48 18.54
N LYS A 167 -2.84 2.51 18.16
CA LYS A 167 -3.93 2.45 19.13
C LYS A 167 -3.89 1.17 19.96
N ALA A 168 -3.71 0.02 19.29
CA ALA A 168 -3.65 -1.28 19.97
C ALA A 168 -2.45 -1.37 20.92
N VAL A 169 -1.28 -0.84 20.53
CA VAL A 169 -0.10 -0.80 21.39
C VAL A 169 -0.32 0.07 22.62
N ILE A 170 -0.88 1.27 22.43
CA ILE A 170 -1.18 2.21 23.53
C ILE A 170 -2.19 1.59 24.50
N GLU A 171 -3.19 0.85 24.01
CA GLU A 171 -4.20 0.20 24.85
C GLU A 171 -3.67 -1.08 25.54
N ALA A 172 -2.69 -1.75 24.96
CA ALA A 172 -2.18 -3.02 25.45
C ALA A 172 -1.11 -2.90 26.55
N TYR A 173 -0.48 -1.74 26.70
CA TYR A 173 0.62 -1.54 27.65
C TYR A 173 0.37 -0.31 28.53
N ASP A 174 0.52 -0.48 29.85
CA ASP A 174 0.43 0.62 30.81
C ASP A 174 1.77 1.38 30.89
N PHE A 175 1.78 2.61 30.40
CA PHE A 175 2.95 3.49 30.41
C PHE A 175 3.02 4.40 31.65
N SER A 176 2.11 4.27 32.62
CA SER A 176 2.01 5.17 33.78
C SER A 176 3.30 5.25 34.60
N ASP A 177 3.99 4.12 34.77
CA ASP A 177 5.25 4.04 35.55
C ASP A 177 6.50 4.32 34.69
N CYS A 178 6.35 4.47 33.38
CA CYS A 178 7.45 4.82 32.49
C CYS A 178 7.70 6.33 32.54
N GLN A 179 8.96 6.74 32.59
CA GLN A 179 9.38 8.15 32.55
C GLN A 179 10.11 8.49 31.25
N LYS A 180 10.76 7.49 30.64
CA LYS A 180 11.53 7.65 29.43
C LYS A 180 11.34 6.46 28.51
N LEU A 181 10.82 6.72 27.31
CA LEU A 181 10.67 5.75 26.23
C LEU A 181 11.85 5.93 25.26
N VAL A 182 12.55 4.84 24.94
CA VAL A 182 13.57 4.82 23.90
C VAL A 182 13.11 3.84 22.81
N ASP A 183 12.88 4.36 21.62
CA ASP A 183 12.40 3.64 20.44
C ASP A 183 13.57 3.39 19.48
N VAL A 184 14.06 2.16 19.47
CA VAL A 184 15.24 1.72 18.70
C VAL A 184 14.77 1.14 17.37
N GLY A 185 15.17 1.77 16.26
CA GLY A 185 14.58 1.51 14.95
C GLY A 185 13.19 2.16 14.79
N GLY A 186 12.96 3.28 15.48
CA GLY A 186 11.65 3.95 15.54
C GLY A 186 11.22 4.67 14.26
N GLY A 187 12.02 4.62 13.20
CA GLY A 187 11.81 5.31 11.95
C GLY A 187 11.65 6.81 12.16
N LEU A 188 10.62 7.38 11.54
CA LEU A 188 10.26 8.80 11.71
C LEU A 188 9.52 9.09 13.05
N GLY A 189 9.50 8.14 13.99
CA GLY A 189 9.02 8.35 15.36
C GLY A 189 7.49 8.36 15.52
N SER A 190 6.73 7.84 14.55
CA SER A 190 5.26 7.90 14.59
C SER A 190 4.66 7.18 15.81
N MET A 191 5.21 6.02 16.20
CA MET A 191 4.78 5.27 17.39
C MET A 191 5.09 6.04 18.67
N THR A 192 6.36 6.47 18.83
CA THR A 192 6.80 7.28 19.98
C THR A 192 5.94 8.53 20.16
N ALA A 193 5.66 9.27 19.09
CA ALA A 193 4.81 10.44 19.14
C ALA A 193 3.39 10.11 19.61
N ALA A 194 2.78 9.04 19.08
CA ALA A 194 1.44 8.61 19.49
C ALA A 194 1.37 8.20 20.96
N ILE A 195 2.37 7.45 21.45
CA ILE A 195 2.46 7.04 22.86
C ILE A 195 2.60 8.27 23.76
N MET A 196 3.44 9.24 23.40
CA MET A 196 3.62 10.47 24.18
C MET A 196 2.39 11.38 24.20
N VAL A 197 1.63 11.44 23.09
CA VAL A 197 0.34 12.16 23.07
C VAL A 197 -0.66 11.55 24.06
N ALA A 198 -0.69 10.22 24.16
CA ALA A 198 -1.53 9.51 25.12
C ALA A 198 -0.99 9.56 26.57
N ASN A 199 0.33 9.75 26.74
CA ASN A 199 1.04 9.72 28.02
C ASN A 199 1.95 10.95 28.16
N PRO A 200 1.40 12.15 28.45
CA PRO A 200 2.15 13.41 28.39
C PRO A 200 3.30 13.54 29.39
N HIS A 201 3.40 12.63 30.37
CA HIS A 201 4.49 12.58 31.34
C HIS A 201 5.78 11.95 30.79
N LEU A 202 5.71 11.25 29.65
CA LEU A 202 6.86 10.57 29.05
C LEU A 202 7.82 11.53 28.36
N ALA A 203 9.12 11.25 28.50
CA ALA A 203 10.14 11.74 27.58
C ALA A 203 10.44 10.66 26.52
N GLY A 204 10.32 11.00 25.23
CA GLY A 204 10.66 10.09 24.13
C GLY A 204 12.06 10.32 23.57
N VAL A 205 12.71 9.24 23.14
CA VAL A 205 13.92 9.23 22.32
C VAL A 205 13.69 8.29 21.16
N VAL A 206 13.86 8.77 19.94
CA VAL A 206 13.87 7.93 18.74
C VAL A 206 15.32 7.76 18.31
N PHE A 207 15.75 6.51 18.14
CA PHE A 207 17.09 6.16 17.70
C PHE A 207 16.99 5.34 16.42
N ASP A 208 17.55 5.86 15.32
CA ASP A 208 17.54 5.21 14.02
C ASP A 208 18.84 5.49 13.24
N ALA A 209 18.96 4.95 12.03
CA ALA A 209 20.07 5.21 11.12
C ALA A 209 20.15 6.72 10.78
N PRO A 210 21.36 7.29 10.58
CA PRO A 210 21.51 8.74 10.34
C PRO A 210 20.77 9.30 9.12
N SER A 211 20.40 8.45 8.17
CA SER A 211 19.71 8.82 6.93
C SER A 211 18.19 8.90 7.04
N VAL A 212 17.63 8.47 8.18
CA VAL A 212 16.19 8.50 8.49
C VAL A 212 15.84 9.83 9.16
#